data_AF-A0A2I1HLR6-F1
#
_entry.id   AF-A0A2I1HLR6-F1
#
_cell.length_a   1.000
_cell.length_b   1.000
_cell.length_c   1.000
_cell.angle_alpha   90.00
_cell.angle_beta   90.00
_cell.angle_gamma   90.00
#
_symmetry.space_group_name_H-M   'P 1'
#
loop_
_entity.id
_entity.type
_entity.pdbx_description
1 polymer ?
#
loop_
_entity_poly.entity_id
_entity_poly.type
_entity_poly.pdbx_seq_one_letter_code
_entity_poly.pdbx_strand_id
1 'polypeptide(L)'
;MNSKENLKSLWKRYNGEYQIYVIINSTIDSTTELIEKAYYKVVYMNDLEKRKQVYGICGECNEPGTGFEWCQPCNAKRFKDNFKNWTSGNKDIDEFIQQSQLNA
;
A
#
# COMPACT_ATOMS: atom_id res chain seq x y z
N MET A 1 -19.50 15.09 -18.22
CA MET A 1 -18.51 14.03 -18.53
C MET A 1 -18.20 13.32 -17.22
N ASN A 2 -18.57 12.03 -17.08
CA ASN A 2 -18.39 11.25 -15.85
C ASN A 2 -16.91 10.88 -15.68
N SER A 3 -16.22 11.50 -14.72
CA SER A 3 -14.77 11.39 -14.50
C SER A 3 -14.35 10.17 -13.68
N LYS A 4 -14.94 8.99 -13.93
CA LYS A 4 -14.56 7.74 -13.24
C LYS A 4 -14.30 6.60 -14.23
N GLU A 5 -13.57 6.88 -15.31
CA GLU A 5 -12.81 5.79 -15.92
C GLU A 5 -11.67 5.46 -14.94
N ASN A 6 -11.75 4.28 -14.30
CA ASN A 6 -10.61 3.71 -13.60
C ASN A 6 -9.48 3.59 -14.63
N LEU A 7 -8.55 4.52 -14.61
CA LEU A 7 -7.38 4.45 -15.47
C LEU A 7 -6.63 3.17 -15.13
N LYS A 8 -6.12 2.49 -16.14
CA LYS A 8 -5.35 1.27 -15.95
C LYS A 8 -4.07 1.62 -15.19
N SER A 9 -3.81 0.94 -14.08
CA SER A 9 -2.56 1.12 -13.34
C SER A 9 -1.35 0.83 -14.22
N LEU A 10 -0.28 1.62 -14.03
CA LEU A 10 1.00 1.48 -14.71
C LEU A 10 2.01 0.82 -13.77
N TRP A 11 1.65 -0.35 -13.25
CA TRP A 11 2.47 -1.11 -12.32
C TRP A 11 3.80 -1.54 -12.96
N LYS A 12 4.85 -1.58 -12.14
CA LYS A 12 6.14 -2.14 -12.55
C LYS A 12 6.25 -3.58 -12.10
N ARG A 13 6.85 -4.42 -12.95
CA ARG A 13 7.09 -5.82 -12.65
C ARG A 13 8.08 -5.93 -11.50
N TYR A 14 7.74 -6.70 -10.48
CA TYR A 14 8.65 -6.98 -9.37
C TYR A 14 9.88 -7.72 -9.86
N ASN A 15 11.06 -7.25 -9.45
CA ASN A 15 12.34 -7.83 -9.83
C ASN A 15 13.09 -8.46 -8.65
N GLY A 16 12.51 -8.50 -7.44
CA GLY A 16 13.14 -9.08 -6.25
C GLY A 16 14.30 -8.28 -5.67
N GLU A 17 14.62 -7.11 -6.24
CA GLU A 17 15.74 -6.27 -5.78
C GLU A 17 15.31 -5.31 -4.66
N TYR A 18 14.06 -4.88 -4.69
CA TYR A 18 13.47 -3.95 -3.74
C TYR A 18 12.55 -4.66 -2.77
N GLN A 19 12.32 -4.02 -1.63
CA GLN A 19 11.26 -4.44 -0.71
C GLN A 19 9.89 -4.48 -1.41
N ILE A 20 8.99 -5.30 -0.87
CA ILE A 20 7.64 -5.48 -1.44
C ILE A 20 6.78 -4.23 -1.18
N TYR A 21 7.02 -3.53 -0.07
CA TYR A 21 6.29 -2.35 0.37
C TYR A 21 7.25 -1.26 0.87
N VAL A 22 6.77 -0.01 0.84
CA VAL A 22 7.50 1.14 1.36
C VAL A 22 7.66 1.10 2.88
N ILE A 23 8.73 1.73 3.38
CA ILE A 23 8.93 1.99 4.81
C ILE A 23 8.47 3.41 5.17
N ILE A 24 7.81 3.55 6.31
CA ILE A 24 7.37 4.85 6.86
C ILE A 24 8.53 5.43 7.68
N ASN A 25 8.81 6.73 7.52
CA ASN A 25 9.98 7.35 8.17
C ASN A 25 10.00 7.22 9.70
N SER A 26 8.84 7.12 10.35
CA SER A 26 8.73 6.94 11.80
C SER A 26 9.27 5.60 12.30
N THR A 27 9.43 4.59 11.44
CA THR A 27 10.01 3.30 11.80
C THR A 27 11.50 3.21 11.47
N ILE A 28 12.11 4.27 10.93
CA ILE A 28 13.52 4.26 10.50
C ILE A 28 14.43 3.84 11.65
N ASP A 29 14.26 4.37 12.87
CA ASP A 29 15.12 4.01 14.00
C ASP A 29 15.10 2.51 14.31
N SER A 30 13.92 1.88 14.31
CA SER A 30 13.79 0.44 14.59
C SER A 30 14.12 -0.45 13.39
N THR A 31 14.02 0.07 12.17
CA THR A 31 14.22 -0.72 10.94
C THR A 31 15.64 -0.60 10.40
N THR A 32 16.41 0.44 10.75
CA THR A 32 17.79 0.65 10.27
C THR A 32 18.68 -0.55 10.61
N GLU A 33 18.57 -1.10 11.83
CA GLU A 33 19.32 -2.28 12.27
C GLU A 33 18.92 -3.58 11.54
N LEU A 34 17.69 -3.65 11.00
CA LEU A 34 17.20 -4.77 10.18
C LEU A 34 17.52 -4.58 8.70
N ILE A 35 17.53 -3.34 8.22
CA ILE A 35 17.86 -2.94 6.84
C ILE A 35 19.33 -3.22 6.55
N GLU A 36 20.23 -2.93 7.48
CA GLU A 36 21.67 -3.26 7.34
C GLU A 36 21.94 -4.76 7.13
N LYS A 37 20.98 -5.62 7.50
CA LYS A 37 21.04 -7.09 7.33
C LYS A 37 20.20 -7.61 6.16
N ALA A 38 19.43 -6.77 5.49
CA ALA A 38 18.48 -7.20 4.46
C ALA A 38 19.12 -7.23 3.07
N TYR A 39 18.87 -8.30 2.31
CA TYR A 39 19.31 -8.47 0.92
C TYR A 39 18.67 -7.48 -0.08
N TYR A 40 17.67 -6.70 0.35
CA TYR A 40 16.81 -5.90 -0.52
C TYR A 40 17.03 -4.40 -0.35
N LYS A 41 16.95 -3.66 -1.45
CA LYS A 41 17.00 -2.20 -1.46
C LYS A 41 15.71 -1.61 -0.87
N VAL A 42 15.89 -0.64 0.02
CA VAL A 42 14.79 0.04 0.70
C VAL A 42 14.17 1.12 -0.20
N VAL A 43 12.86 1.28 -0.08
CA VAL A 43 12.11 2.39 -0.68
C VAL A 43 11.30 3.08 0.41
N TYR A 44 11.51 4.37 0.57
CA TYR A 44 10.81 5.16 1.58
C TYR A 44 9.47 5.69 1.05
N MET A 45 8.50 5.84 1.95
CA MET A 45 7.17 6.36 1.63
C MET A 45 7.23 7.78 1.06
N ASN A 46 8.14 8.61 1.55
CA ASN A 46 8.31 10.00 1.09
C ASN A 46 9.10 10.12 -0.23
N ASP A 47 9.77 9.07 -0.69
CA ASP A 47 10.53 9.08 -1.94
C ASP A 47 9.62 8.74 -3.13
N LEU A 48 8.89 9.75 -3.60
CA LEU A 48 7.89 9.62 -4.66
C LEU A 48 8.49 9.14 -5.99
N GLU A 49 9.66 9.66 -6.36
CA GLU A 49 10.33 9.28 -7.60
C GLU A 49 10.81 7.83 -7.52
N LYS A 50 11.37 7.41 -6.39
CA LYS A 50 11.79 6.02 -6.22
C LYS A 50 10.60 5.07 -6.19
N ARG A 51 9.52 5.42 -5.50
CA ARG A 51 8.26 4.66 -5.52
C ARG A 51 7.72 4.49 -6.93
N LYS A 52 7.74 5.55 -7.74
CA LYS A 52 7.30 5.50 -9.14
C LYS A 52 8.18 4.59 -9.98
N GLN A 53 9.50 4.63 -9.77
CA GLN A 53 10.45 3.75 -10.45
C GLN A 53 10.22 2.28 -10.11
N VAL A 54 10.01 1.97 -8.83
CA VAL A 54 9.98 0.60 -8.31
C VAL A 54 8.59 -0.04 -8.42
N TYR A 55 7.54 0.69 -8.04
CA TYR A 55 6.18 0.15 -7.95
C TYR A 55 5.28 0.59 -9.11
N GLY A 56 5.62 1.70 -9.78
CA GLY A 56 4.79 2.27 -10.84
C GLY A 56 3.73 3.24 -10.32
N ILE A 57 2.73 3.53 -11.15
CA ILE A 57 1.65 4.49 -10.85
C ILE A 57 0.33 3.76 -10.65
N CYS A 58 -0.36 4.10 -9.55
CA CYS A 58 -1.70 3.64 -9.26
C CYS A 58 -2.72 4.31 -10.20
N GLY A 59 -3.52 3.53 -10.91
CA GLY A 59 -4.50 4.06 -11.85
C GLY A 59 -5.74 4.71 -11.21
N GLU A 60 -5.96 4.49 -9.91
CA GLU A 60 -7.11 5.07 -9.20
C GLU A 60 -6.86 6.50 -8.70
N CYS A 61 -5.64 6.77 -8.24
CA CYS A 61 -5.27 8.06 -7.64
C CYS A 61 -4.15 8.79 -8.39
N ASN A 62 -3.54 8.16 -9.41
CA ASN A 62 -2.40 8.69 -10.17
C ASN A 62 -1.14 8.98 -9.35
N GLU A 63 -1.06 8.46 -8.12
CA GLU A 63 0.14 8.54 -7.27
C GLU A 63 1.03 7.31 -7.42
N PRO A 64 2.33 7.40 -7.07
CA PRO A 64 3.21 6.24 -7.01
C PRO A 64 2.66 5.13 -6.11
N GLY A 65 2.87 3.88 -6.51
CA GLY A 65 2.56 2.72 -5.67
C GLY A 65 3.26 2.80 -4.30
N THR A 66 2.69 2.12 -3.32
CA THR A 66 3.31 1.93 -2.00
C THR A 66 3.79 0.49 -1.80
N GLY A 67 3.66 -0.33 -2.84
CA GLY A 67 4.17 -1.69 -2.88
C GLY A 67 3.91 -2.34 -4.25
N PHE A 68 4.34 -3.59 -4.40
CA PHE A 68 4.14 -4.34 -5.64
C PHE A 68 2.66 -4.48 -5.98
N GLU A 69 2.24 -3.88 -7.10
CA GLU A 69 0.84 -3.81 -7.54
C GLU A 69 -0.12 -3.30 -6.45
N TRP A 70 0.41 -2.48 -5.53
CA TRP A 70 -0.27 -2.07 -4.31
C TRP A 70 -0.20 -0.55 -4.09
N CYS A 71 -1.32 0.02 -3.67
CA CYS A 71 -1.46 1.40 -3.25
C CYS A 71 -2.25 1.44 -1.95
N GLN A 72 -1.57 1.72 -0.84
CA GLN A 72 -2.14 1.67 0.51
C GLN A 72 -3.37 2.58 0.65
N PRO A 73 -3.36 3.87 0.24
CA PRO A 73 -4.54 4.73 0.34
C PRO A 73 -5.75 4.21 -0.44
N CYS A 74 -5.55 3.74 -1.67
CA CYS A 74 -6.63 3.23 -2.51
C CYS A 74 -7.21 1.91 -1.97
N ASN A 75 -6.35 0.99 -1.52
CA ASN A 75 -6.80 -0.26 -0.96
C ASN A 75 -7.50 -0.07 0.40
N ALA A 76 -6.98 0.79 1.28
CA ALA A 76 -7.65 1.14 2.54
C ALA A 76 -9.05 1.70 2.29
N LYS A 77 -9.19 2.59 1.29
CA LYS A 77 -10.50 3.11 0.87
C LYS A 77 -11.42 2.00 0.37
N ARG A 78 -10.94 1.10 -0.50
CA ARG A 78 -11.73 -0.03 -1.02
C ARG A 78 -12.21 -0.95 0.10
N PHE A 79 -11.36 -1.26 1.08
CA PHE A 79 -11.75 -2.06 2.24
C PHE A 79 -12.84 -1.37 3.03
N LYS A 80 -12.67 -0.08 3.34
CA LYS A 80 -13.67 0.72 4.06
C LYS A 80 -15.01 0.77 3.32
N ASP A 81 -14.99 0.97 2.01
CA ASP A 81 -16.20 0.99 1.16
C ASP A 81 -16.89 -0.39 1.12
N ASN A 82 -16.13 -1.47 1.33
CA ASN A 82 -16.61 -2.85 1.30
C ASN A 82 -17.04 -3.42 2.65
N PHE A 83 -16.85 -2.71 3.77
CA PHE A 83 -17.27 -3.18 5.11
C PHE A 83 -18.76 -3.52 5.19
N LYS A 84 -19.60 -2.80 4.44
CA LYS A 84 -21.05 -3.07 4.37
C LYS A 84 -21.42 -4.31 3.54
N ASN A 85 -20.51 -4.81 2.70
CA ASN A 85 -20.77 -5.91 1.77
C ASN A 85 -20.19 -7.24 2.25
N TRP A 86 -19.38 -7.24 3.31
CA TRP A 86 -18.75 -8.44 3.84
C TRP A 86 -18.97 -8.53 5.35
N THR A 87 -19.30 -9.74 5.81
CA THR A 87 -19.41 -10.10 7.22
C THR A 87 -18.87 -11.51 7.38
N SER A 88 -18.18 -11.78 8.49
CA SER A 88 -17.81 -13.14 8.89
C SER A 88 -18.98 -13.95 9.46
N GLY A 89 -20.14 -13.31 9.68
CA GLY A 89 -21.26 -13.86 10.45
C GLY A 89 -21.11 -13.66 11.96
N ASN A 90 -19.99 -13.09 12.42
CA ASN A 90 -19.75 -12.76 13.81
C ASN A 90 -19.49 -11.25 13.95
N LYS A 91 -20.41 -10.56 14.63
CA LYS A 91 -20.39 -9.11 14.78
C LYS A 91 -19.15 -8.59 15.52
N ASP A 92 -18.70 -9.28 16.57
CA ASP A 92 -17.55 -8.85 17.37
C ASP A 92 -16.25 -8.94 16.57
N ILE A 93 -16.11 -10.01 15.77
CA ILE A 93 -14.98 -10.18 14.85
C ILE A 93 -15.01 -9.11 13.75
N ASP A 94 -16.19 -8.84 13.18
CA ASP A 94 -16.34 -7.82 12.14
C ASP A 94 -15.99 -6.42 12.68
N GLU A 95 -16.47 -6.05 13.87
CA GLU A 95 -16.14 -4.78 14.53
C GLU A 95 -14.63 -4.68 14.80
N PHE A 96 -14.01 -5.74 15.33
CA PHE A 96 -12.56 -5.78 15.57
C PHE A 96 -11.75 -5.59 14.28
N ILE A 97 -12.12 -6.28 13.20
CA ILE A 97 -11.44 -6.15 11.90
C ILE A 97 -11.59 -4.73 11.35
N GLN A 98 -12.80 -4.18 11.37
CA GLN A 98 -13.06 -2.82 10.88
C GLN A 98 -12.27 -1.78 11.66
N GLN A 99 -12.27 -1.86 13.00
CA GLN A 99 -11.48 -0.94 13.84
C GLN A 99 -9.99 -1.06 13.60
N SER A 100 -9.47 -2.29 13.45
CA SER A 100 -8.05 -2.51 13.16
C SER A 100 -7.65 -1.91 11.81
N GLN A 101 -8.47 -2.06 10.77
CA GLN A 101 -8.22 -1.51 9.44
C GLN A 101 -8.39 0.01 9.36
N LEU A 102 -9.22 0.61 10.23
CA LEU A 102 -9.39 2.07 10.31
C LEU A 102 -8.23 2.79 11.00
N ASN A 103 -7.49 2.08 11.85
CA ASN A 103 -6.41 2.62 12.67
C ASN A 103 -5.00 2.23 12.17
N ALA A 104 -4.90 1.62 10.97
CA ALA A 104 -3.66 1.15 10.35
C ALA A 104 -2.93 2.22 9.52
#